data_AF-A0A7Y0FMP7-F1
#
_entry.id   AF-A0A7Y0FMP7-F1
#
_cell.length_a   1.000
_cell.length_b   1.000
_cell.length_c   1.000
_cell.angle_alpha   90.00
_cell.angle_beta   90.00
_cell.angle_gamma   90.00
#
_symmetry.space_group_name_H-M   'P 1'
#
loop_
_entity.id
_entity.type
_entity.pdbx_description
1 polymer ?
#
loop_
_entity_poly.entity_id
_entity_poly.type
_entity_poly.pdbx_seq_one_letter_code
_entity_poly.pdbx_strand_id
1 'polypeptide(L)'
;MKLVLLSCGLAAALPGAAQQPAPRQNTVEAAPADAYGSWLSIGNDVARLLRRALAEPDDAKAIALLNSRATARLKAKAEQLQPSLRSWVSTLSVEQKEAFAQRFLRESPLRQCLDSLERNPASKARLERSRGLQSALQALVYYTL
;
A
#
# COMPACT_ATOMS: atom_id res chain seq x y z
N MET A 1 -28.03 -34.98 52.13
CA MET A 1 -27.63 -34.07 53.23
C MET A 1 -26.23 -34.44 53.68
N LYS A 2 -25.45 -33.41 54.05
CA LYS A 2 -24.11 -33.40 54.69
C LYS A 2 -22.87 -33.31 53.78
N LEU A 3 -22.38 -32.06 53.72
CA LEU A 3 -21.01 -31.58 53.49
C LEU A 3 -19.93 -32.40 54.20
N VAL A 4 -18.77 -32.54 53.54
CA VAL A 4 -17.43 -32.63 54.18
C VAL A 4 -16.43 -31.93 53.25
N LEU A 5 -16.07 -30.67 53.56
CA LEU A 5 -14.71 -30.16 53.90
C LEU A 5 -13.63 -30.51 52.87
N LEU A 6 -13.25 -29.62 51.95
CA LEU A 6 -12.45 -28.38 52.13
C LEU A 6 -11.16 -28.61 52.93
N SER A 7 -10.09 -28.96 52.21
CA SER A 7 -8.71 -28.81 52.66
C SER A 7 -7.88 -28.20 51.52
N CYS A 8 -7.54 -26.93 51.72
CA CYS A 8 -6.58 -26.17 50.94
C CYS A 8 -5.19 -26.82 51.03
N GLY A 9 -4.65 -27.27 49.90
CA GLY A 9 -3.21 -27.46 49.72
C GLY A 9 -2.62 -26.21 49.08
N LEU A 10 -2.21 -25.24 49.90
CA LEU A 10 -1.47 -24.06 49.44
C LEU A 10 0.02 -24.45 49.31
N ALA A 11 0.53 -24.34 48.08
CA ALA A 11 1.89 -23.99 47.65
C ALA A 11 3.11 -24.43 48.47
N ALA A 12 4.09 -25.07 47.79
CA ALA A 12 5.36 -24.41 47.49
C ALA A 12 6.29 -25.27 46.62
N ALA A 13 7.12 -24.57 45.84
CA ALA A 13 8.35 -25.01 45.19
C ALA A 13 8.23 -25.66 43.80
N LEU A 14 8.16 -24.80 42.78
CA LEU A 14 8.94 -25.01 41.56
C LEU A 14 9.80 -23.77 41.28
N PRO A 15 11.13 -23.91 41.21
CA PRO A 15 12.04 -22.84 40.85
C PRO A 15 12.05 -22.65 39.33
N GLY A 16 12.27 -21.42 38.89
CA GLY A 16 12.58 -21.14 37.49
C GLY A 16 11.34 -20.97 36.62
N ALA A 17 10.57 -19.91 36.88
CA ALA A 17 9.89 -19.24 35.79
C ALA A 17 10.97 -18.75 34.82
N ALA A 18 11.33 -19.58 33.84
CA ALA A 18 11.84 -19.10 32.58
C ALA A 18 10.79 -18.09 32.12
N GLN A 19 11.08 -16.80 32.29
CA GLN A 19 10.35 -15.74 31.63
C GLN A 19 10.46 -16.08 30.15
N GLN A 20 9.44 -16.75 29.61
CA GLN A 20 9.19 -16.73 28.18
C GLN A 20 9.25 -15.26 27.82
N PRO A 21 10.20 -14.83 26.98
CA PRO A 21 10.19 -13.46 26.52
C PRO A 21 8.80 -13.26 25.93
N ALA A 22 8.04 -12.33 26.52
CA ALA A 22 6.75 -11.95 26.00
C ALA A 22 6.92 -11.81 24.48
N PRO A 23 6.03 -12.40 23.65
CA PRO A 23 6.15 -12.26 22.22
C PRO A 23 6.30 -10.78 21.97
N ARG A 24 7.46 -10.36 21.45
CA ARG A 24 7.69 -8.98 21.06
C ARG A 24 6.58 -8.70 20.06
N GLN A 25 5.52 -8.06 20.54
CA GLN A 25 4.56 -7.42 19.68
C GLN A 25 5.44 -6.46 18.91
N ASN A 26 5.72 -6.80 17.65
CA ASN A 26 6.26 -5.89 16.68
C ASN A 26 5.18 -4.83 16.47
N THR A 27 4.99 -3.97 17.47
CA THR A 27 4.28 -2.71 17.34
C THR A 27 5.12 -1.96 16.33
N VAL A 28 4.69 -2.07 15.07
CA VAL A 28 5.11 -1.22 13.98
C VAL A 28 5.11 0.19 14.55
N GLU A 29 6.29 0.81 14.63
CA GLU A 29 6.39 2.21 14.97
C GLU A 29 5.49 2.94 13.97
N ALA A 30 4.39 3.50 14.48
CA ALA A 30 3.36 4.08 13.65
C ALA A 30 4.05 5.08 12.72
N ALA A 31 3.84 4.94 11.40
CA ALA A 31 4.38 5.88 10.43
C ALA A 31 4.11 7.30 10.93
N PRO A 32 5.09 8.22 10.92
CA PRO A 32 4.90 9.56 11.42
C PRO A 32 3.67 10.15 10.74
N ALA A 33 2.63 10.42 11.55
CA ALA A 33 1.27 10.83 11.17
C ALA A 33 0.92 10.62 9.67
N ASP A 34 0.74 9.35 9.30
CA ASP A 34 0.05 8.89 8.09
C ASP A 34 0.71 9.13 6.71
N ALA A 35 2.05 9.10 6.64
CA ALA A 35 2.77 9.05 5.37
C ALA A 35 2.33 7.88 4.47
N TYR A 36 1.98 6.74 5.08
CA TYR A 36 1.47 5.56 4.37
C TYR A 36 0.05 5.78 3.81
N GLY A 37 -0.90 6.25 4.63
CA GLY A 37 -2.25 6.56 4.15
C GLY A 37 -2.24 7.65 3.07
N SER A 38 -1.37 8.64 3.22
CA SER A 38 -1.16 9.68 2.19
C SER A 38 -0.63 9.10 0.88
N TRP A 39 0.32 8.17 0.94
CA TRP A 39 0.84 7.49 -0.24
C TRP A 39 -0.22 6.60 -0.92
N LEU A 40 -0.99 5.83 -0.14
CA LEU A 40 -2.12 5.06 -0.65
C LEU A 40 -3.20 5.94 -1.30
N SER A 41 -3.46 7.12 -0.72
CA SER A 41 -4.40 8.09 -1.28
C SER A 41 -3.94 8.59 -2.66
N ILE A 42 -2.63 8.83 -2.85
CA ILE A 42 -2.09 9.16 -4.17
C ILE A 42 -2.33 8.00 -5.14
N GLY A 43 -2.03 6.76 -4.73
CA GLY A 43 -2.31 5.58 -5.54
C GLY A 43 -3.78 5.48 -5.95
N ASN A 44 -4.71 5.78 -5.05
CA ASN A 44 -6.14 5.81 -5.36
C ASN A 44 -6.52 6.91 -6.37
N ASP A 45 -5.97 8.12 -6.21
CA ASP A 45 -6.21 9.22 -7.16
C ASP A 45 -5.69 8.90 -8.55
N VAL A 46 -4.51 8.28 -8.63
CA VAL A 46 -3.89 7.82 -9.88
C VAL A 46 -4.74 6.72 -10.52
N ALA A 47 -5.21 5.74 -9.74
CA ALA A 47 -6.11 4.69 -10.22
C ALA A 47 -7.40 5.28 -10.81
N ARG A 48 -8.01 6.27 -10.14
CA ARG A 48 -9.20 6.96 -10.64
C ARG A 48 -8.92 7.71 -11.94
N LEU A 49 -7.78 8.39 -12.04
CA LEU A 49 -7.39 9.09 -13.26
C LEU A 49 -7.17 8.12 -14.42
N LEU A 50 -6.46 7.01 -14.18
CA LEU A 50 -6.24 5.95 -15.16
C LEU A 50 -7.56 5.38 -15.67
N ARG A 51 -8.47 4.98 -14.77
CA ARG A 51 -9.79 4.46 -15.16
C ARG A 51 -10.57 5.44 -16.04
N ARG A 52 -10.53 6.74 -15.71
CA ARG A 52 -11.18 7.78 -16.53
C ARG A 52 -10.54 7.92 -17.91
N ALA A 53 -9.21 7.95 -17.98
CA ALA A 53 -8.52 8.05 -19.26
C ALA A 53 -8.76 6.82 -20.15
N LEU A 54 -8.87 5.63 -19.56
CA LEU A 54 -9.08 4.39 -20.32
C LEU A 54 -10.53 4.20 -20.75
N ALA A 55 -11.48 4.78 -20.01
CA ALA A 55 -12.88 4.84 -20.42
C ALA A 55 -13.14 5.84 -21.55
N GLU A 56 -12.24 6.81 -21.76
CA GLU A 56 -12.35 7.77 -22.85
C GLU A 56 -12.00 7.09 -24.19
N PRO A 57 -12.92 7.02 -25.17
CA PRO A 57 -12.67 6.34 -26.45
C PRO A 57 -11.65 7.05 -27.34
N ASP A 58 -11.49 8.37 -27.20
CA ASP A 58 -10.54 9.15 -27.98
C ASP A 58 -9.15 9.16 -27.31
N ASP A 59 -8.15 8.62 -28.00
CA ASP A 59 -6.77 8.56 -27.52
C ASP A 59 -6.18 9.94 -27.22
N ALA A 60 -6.48 10.96 -28.03
CA ALA A 60 -5.95 12.30 -27.80
C ALA A 60 -6.51 12.90 -26.50
N LYS A 61 -7.80 12.66 -26.22
CA LYS A 61 -8.43 13.08 -24.96
C LYS A 61 -7.95 12.27 -23.76
N ALA A 62 -7.76 10.96 -23.92
CA ALA A 62 -7.20 10.09 -22.90
C ALA A 62 -5.77 10.55 -22.51
N ILE A 63 -4.93 10.85 -23.50
CA ILE A 63 -3.58 11.40 -23.30
C ILE A 63 -3.65 12.77 -22.61
N ALA A 64 -4.54 13.65 -23.05
CA ALA A 64 -4.72 14.97 -22.43
C ALA A 64 -5.16 14.87 -20.96
N LEU A 65 -6.01 13.89 -20.61
CA LEU A 65 -6.38 13.60 -19.23
C LEU A 65 -5.17 13.13 -18.40
N LEU A 66 -4.36 12.22 -18.94
CA LEU A 66 -3.16 11.72 -18.29
C LEU A 66 -2.04 12.77 -18.18
N ASN A 67 -2.03 13.77 -19.05
CA ASN A 67 -1.09 14.91 -19.00
C ASN A 67 -1.71 16.15 -18.35
N SER A 68 -2.89 16.03 -17.75
CA SER A 68 -3.63 17.16 -17.23
C SER A 68 -2.98 17.77 -15.98
N ARG A 69 -3.51 18.93 -15.57
CA ARG A 69 -3.14 19.57 -14.30
C ARG A 69 -3.39 18.66 -13.08
N ALA A 70 -4.29 17.68 -13.18
CA ALA A 70 -4.49 16.70 -12.12
C ALA A 70 -3.24 15.83 -11.93
N THR A 71 -2.63 15.36 -13.01
CA THR A 71 -1.35 14.62 -12.99
C THR A 71 -0.23 15.45 -12.39
N ALA A 72 -0.10 16.73 -12.79
CA ALA A 72 0.92 17.62 -12.24
C ALA A 72 0.77 17.79 -10.71
N ARG A 73 -0.47 17.90 -10.21
CA ARG A 73 -0.74 17.97 -8.77
C ARG A 73 -0.42 16.67 -8.05
N LEU A 74 -0.73 15.52 -8.65
CA LEU A 74 -0.41 14.21 -8.07
C LEU A 74 1.09 13.99 -7.98
N LYS A 75 1.84 14.35 -9.05
CA LYS A 75 3.30 14.31 -9.06
C LYS A 75 3.89 15.19 -7.94
N ALA A 76 3.44 16.44 -7.83
CA ALA A 76 3.93 17.34 -6.78
C ALA A 76 3.65 16.80 -5.36
N LYS A 77 2.47 16.22 -5.12
CA LYS A 77 2.15 15.57 -3.84
C LYS A 77 3.05 14.36 -3.56
N ALA A 78 3.32 13.52 -4.57
CA ALA A 78 4.20 12.37 -4.44
C ALA A 78 5.63 12.80 -4.11
N GLU A 79 6.15 13.81 -4.81
CA GLU A 79 7.48 14.39 -4.58
C GLU A 79 7.61 14.97 -3.16
N GLN A 80 6.57 15.61 -2.64
CA GLN A 80 6.55 16.13 -1.27
C GLN A 80 6.56 15.03 -0.20
N LEU A 81 5.88 13.91 -0.44
CA LEU A 81 5.80 12.79 0.51
C LEU A 81 7.00 11.84 0.41
N GLN A 82 7.71 11.82 -0.72
CA GLN A 82 8.77 10.87 -0.96
C GLN A 82 9.91 10.90 0.09
N PRO A 83 10.38 12.07 0.58
CA PRO A 83 11.44 12.13 1.59
C PRO A 83 11.00 11.54 2.93
N SER A 84 9.80 11.89 3.41
CA SER A 84 9.29 11.39 4.69
C SER A 84 8.97 9.90 4.62
N LEU A 85 8.40 9.43 3.49
CA LEU A 85 8.18 8.01 3.25
C LEU A 85 9.50 7.24 3.23
N ARG A 86 10.52 7.72 2.51
CA ARG A 86 11.84 7.07 2.47
C ARG A 86 12.52 7.03 3.84
N SER A 87 12.46 8.13 4.58
CA SER A 87 13.00 8.19 5.93
C SER A 87 12.33 7.16 6.82
N TRP A 88 11.00 7.07 6.80
CA TRP A 88 10.27 6.07 7.59
C TRP A 88 10.55 4.64 7.13
N VAL A 89 10.52 4.35 5.82
CA VAL A 89 10.85 3.00 5.30
C VAL A 89 12.26 2.58 5.70
N SER A 90 13.21 3.52 5.83
CA SER A 90 14.57 3.20 6.26
C SER A 90 14.66 2.75 7.72
N THR A 91 13.73 3.15 8.59
CA THR A 91 13.69 2.70 10.00
C THR A 91 13.08 1.32 10.17
N LEU A 92 12.40 0.79 9.13
CA LEU A 92 11.77 -0.52 9.17
C LEU A 92 12.79 -1.67 9.08
N SER A 93 12.54 -2.74 9.84
CA SER A 93 13.23 -4.03 9.70
C SER A 93 12.97 -4.66 8.31
N VAL A 94 13.73 -5.70 7.97
CA VAL A 94 13.52 -6.44 6.72
C VAL A 94 12.11 -7.04 6.67
N GLU A 95 11.66 -7.67 7.75
CA GLU A 95 10.30 -8.26 7.81
C GLU A 95 9.21 -7.19 7.71
N GLN A 96 9.45 -6.01 8.30
CA GLN A 96 8.51 -4.89 8.21
C GLN A 96 8.46 -4.30 6.80
N LYS A 97 9.59 -4.23 6.09
CA LYS A 97 9.64 -3.81 4.68
C LYS A 97 8.91 -4.80 3.77
N GLU A 98 9.07 -6.09 4.01
CA GLU A 98 8.33 -7.12 3.28
C GLU A 98 6.82 -7.04 3.57
N ALA A 99 6.43 -6.91 4.84
CA ALA A 99 5.04 -6.73 5.22
C ALA A 99 4.45 -5.44 4.59
N PHE A 100 5.22 -4.36 4.53
CA PHE A 100 4.85 -3.12 3.87
C PHE A 100 4.63 -3.33 2.36
N ALA A 101 5.57 -3.97 1.66
CA ALA A 101 5.45 -4.27 0.24
C ALA A 101 4.23 -5.16 -0.04
N GLN A 102 4.00 -6.18 0.79
CA GLN A 102 2.85 -7.08 0.68
C GLN A 102 1.51 -6.35 0.88
N ARG A 103 1.41 -5.46 1.87
CA ARG A 103 0.22 -4.63 2.07
C ARG A 103 -0.01 -3.70 0.88
N PHE A 104 1.04 -3.01 0.41
CA PHE A 104 0.93 -2.17 -0.77
C PHE A 104 0.42 -2.95 -1.99
N LEU A 105 0.94 -4.14 -2.25
CA LEU A 105 0.48 -4.98 -3.37
C LEU A 105 -0.98 -5.42 -3.23
N ARG A 106 -1.47 -5.69 -2.02
CA ARG A 106 -2.86 -6.14 -1.79
C ARG A 106 -3.85 -4.99 -1.78
N GLU A 107 -3.50 -3.90 -1.10
CA GLU A 107 -4.41 -2.80 -0.76
C GLU A 107 -4.37 -1.65 -1.76
N SER A 108 -3.32 -1.53 -2.57
CA SER A 108 -3.18 -0.41 -3.51
C SER A 108 -4.24 -0.47 -4.63
N PRO A 109 -5.15 0.52 -4.71
CA PRO A 109 -6.11 0.59 -5.80
C PRO A 109 -5.42 0.79 -7.16
N LEU A 110 -4.23 1.40 -7.16
CA LEU A 110 -3.38 1.51 -8.34
C LEU A 110 -2.95 0.14 -8.82
N ARG A 111 -2.49 -0.74 -7.92
CA ARG A 111 -2.08 -2.09 -8.28
C ARG A 111 -3.24 -2.88 -8.89
N GLN A 112 -4.40 -2.85 -8.23
CA GLN A 112 -5.61 -3.49 -8.73
C GLN A 112 -6.04 -2.93 -10.11
N CYS A 113 -5.89 -1.62 -10.33
CA CYS A 113 -6.16 -0.99 -11.61
C CYS A 113 -5.19 -1.49 -12.70
N LEU A 114 -3.89 -1.55 -12.41
CA LEU A 114 -2.87 -2.06 -13.34
C LEU A 114 -3.10 -3.55 -13.65
N ASP A 115 -3.40 -4.38 -12.65
CA ASP A 115 -3.72 -5.79 -12.88
C ASP A 115 -5.00 -5.96 -13.72
N SER A 116 -5.97 -5.05 -13.59
CA SER A 116 -7.19 -5.09 -14.43
C SER A 116 -6.91 -4.69 -15.88
N LEU A 117 -5.94 -3.80 -16.09
CA LEU A 117 -5.48 -3.38 -17.41
C LEU A 117 -4.77 -4.49 -18.15
N GLU A 118 -3.85 -5.18 -17.47
CA GLU A 118 -3.11 -6.31 -18.03
C GLU A 118 -4.04 -7.47 -18.43
N ARG A 119 -5.12 -7.68 -17.65
CA ARG A 119 -6.13 -8.71 -17.90
C ARG A 119 -7.16 -8.33 -18.96
N ASN A 120 -7.25 -7.06 -19.38
CA ASN A 120 -8.20 -6.63 -20.40
C ASN A 120 -7.53 -6.59 -21.79
N PRO A 121 -7.86 -7.54 -22.70
CA PRO A 121 -7.22 -7.62 -24.01
C PRO A 121 -7.49 -6.38 -24.88
N ALA A 122 -8.65 -5.73 -24.73
CA ALA A 122 -8.98 -4.52 -25.48
C ALA A 122 -8.12 -3.33 -25.03
N SER A 123 -7.93 -3.17 -23.72
CA SER A 123 -7.04 -2.14 -23.16
C SER A 123 -5.59 -2.39 -23.56
N LYS A 124 -5.14 -3.66 -23.51
CA LYS A 124 -3.79 -4.05 -23.95
C LYS A 124 -3.56 -3.73 -25.43
N ALA A 125 -4.47 -4.16 -26.31
CA ALA A 125 -4.38 -3.87 -27.74
C ALA A 125 -4.46 -2.37 -28.05
N ARG A 126 -5.15 -1.58 -27.22
CA ARG A 126 -5.17 -0.11 -27.36
C ARG A 126 -3.82 0.50 -26.96
N LEU A 127 -3.26 0.08 -25.82
CA LEU A 127 -1.95 0.56 -25.35
C LEU A 127 -0.82 0.18 -26.32
N GLU A 128 -0.87 -1.01 -26.92
CA GLU A 128 0.10 -1.46 -27.92
C GLU A 128 0.03 -0.64 -29.23
N ARG A 129 -1.17 -0.21 -29.63
CA ARG A 129 -1.38 0.61 -30.83
C ARG A 129 -1.01 2.08 -30.61
N SER A 130 -1.11 2.58 -29.37
CA SER A 130 -0.98 4.00 -29.05
C SER A 130 0.25 4.26 -28.18
N ARG A 131 1.41 4.49 -28.82
CA ARG A 131 2.66 4.85 -28.11
C ARG A 131 2.48 6.05 -27.20
N GLY A 132 1.70 7.05 -27.62
CA GLY A 132 1.43 8.24 -26.79
C GLY A 132 0.70 7.92 -25.50
N LEU A 133 -0.31 7.04 -25.56
CA LEU A 133 -1.05 6.59 -24.39
C LEU A 133 -0.17 5.74 -23.46
N GLN A 134 0.65 4.87 -24.04
CA GLN A 134 1.63 4.07 -23.29
C GLN A 134 2.63 4.95 -22.55
N SER A 135 3.23 5.94 -23.23
CA SER A 135 4.18 6.87 -22.60
C SER A 135 3.54 7.71 -21.51
N ALA A 136 2.31 8.21 -21.72
CA ALA A 136 1.59 8.99 -20.70
C ALA A 136 1.26 8.14 -19.46
N LEU A 137 0.86 6.89 -19.65
CA LEU A 137 0.60 5.95 -18.56
C LEU A 137 1.88 5.61 -17.79
N GLN A 138 2.98 5.31 -18.51
CA GLN A 138 4.27 5.00 -17.89
C GLN A 138 4.82 6.19 -17.09
N ALA A 139 4.72 7.41 -17.64
CA ALA A 139 5.11 8.62 -16.93
C ALA A 139 4.32 8.79 -15.64
N LEU A 140 3.00 8.59 -15.66
CA LEU A 140 2.16 8.70 -14.46
C LEU A 140 2.51 7.65 -13.41
N VAL A 141 2.72 6.40 -13.82
CA VAL A 141 3.03 5.29 -12.91
C VAL A 141 4.41 5.45 -12.25
N TYR A 142 5.41 5.91 -13.01
CA TYR A 142 6.79 6.09 -12.52
C TYR A 142 6.90 7.02 -11.30
N TYR A 143 6.03 8.02 -11.16
CA TYR A 143 6.08 8.93 -10.00
C TYR A 143 5.35 8.37 -8.76
N THR A 144 4.73 7.21 -8.87
CA THR A 144 3.77 6.69 -7.88
C THR A 144 4.12 5.28 -7.37
N LEU A 145 5.12 4.65 -7.96
CA LEU A 145 5.74 3.38 -7.54
C LEU A 145 7.21 3.63 -7.19
#